data_AF-A0A6J4RD22-F1
#
_entry.id   AF-A0A6J4RD22-F1
#
_cell.length_a   1.000
_cell.length_b   1.000
_cell.length_c   1.000
_cell.angle_alpha   90.00
_cell.angle_beta   90.00
_cell.angle_gamma   90.00
#
_symmetry.space_group_name_H-M   'P 1'
#
loop_
_entity.id
_entity.type
_entity.pdbx_description
1 polymer ?
#
loop_
_entity_poly.entity_id
_entity_poly.type
_entity_poly.pdbx_seq_one_letter_code
_entity_poly.pdbx_strand_id
1 'polypeptide(L)' 'MPLDSPLAVTDRLFAELDRDVSERLTREALAGADDGELFLEYRETEGISLDDGRIRSASFDATRGFGLRAV' A
#
# COMPACT_ATOMS: atom_id res chain seq x y z
N MET A 1 20.95 -0.78 6.64
CA MET A 1 19.86 -1.58 6.04
C MET A 1 20.07 -1.49 4.54
N PRO A 2 20.16 -2.61 3.79
CA PRO A 2 20.16 -2.49 2.33
C PRO A 2 18.90 -1.73 1.94
N LEU A 3 18.99 -0.81 0.99
CA LEU A 3 17.80 -0.19 0.43
C LEU A 3 17.10 -1.29 -0.37
N ASP A 4 16.09 -1.92 0.25
CA ASP A 4 15.22 -2.87 -0.44
C ASP A 4 14.68 -2.18 -1.70
N SER A 5 14.65 -2.91 -2.83
CA SER A 5 14.06 -2.36 -4.05
C SER A 5 12.58 -2.06 -3.81
N PRO A 6 11.97 -1.10 -4.52
CA PRO A 6 10.54 -0.84 -4.39
C PRO A 6 9.68 -2.10 -4.56
N LEU A 7 10.07 -3.02 -5.46
CA LEU A 7 9.39 -4.30 -5.65
C LEU A 7 9.54 -5.23 -4.44
N ALA A 8 10.73 -5.33 -3.85
CA ALA A 8 10.94 -6.14 -2.63
C ALA A 8 10.12 -5.58 -1.45
N VAL A 9 9.95 -4.26 -1.38
CA VAL A 9 9.08 -3.63 -0.39
C VAL A 9 7.61 -3.97 -0.66
N THR A 10 7.15 -3.91 -1.91
CA THR A 10 5.79 -4.30 -2.30
C THR A 10 5.50 -5.75 -1.94
N ASP A 11 6.38 -6.69 -2.29
CA ASP A 11 6.20 -8.12 -2.00
C ASP A 11 6.04 -8.38 -0.50
N ARG A 12 6.74 -7.61 0.34
CA ARG A 12 6.63 -7.72 1.79
C ARG A 12 5.35 -7.09 2.34
N LEU A 13 4.99 -5.90 1.86
CA LEU A 13 3.82 -5.15 2.38
C LEU A 13 2.49 -5.73 1.91
N PHE A 14 2.49 -6.42 0.77
CA PHE A 14 1.31 -7.00 0.12
C PHE A 14 1.48 -8.52 -0.11
N ALA A 15 2.14 -9.22 0.82
CA ALA A 15 2.41 -10.65 0.72
C ALA A 15 1.14 -11.52 0.58
N GLU A 16 -0.04 -10.98 0.94
CA GLU A 16 -1.33 -11.61 0.75
C GLU A 16 -1.86 -11.56 -0.70
N LEU A 17 -1.29 -10.70 -1.55
CA LEU A 17 -1.66 -10.60 -2.96
C LEU A 17 -0.87 -11.63 -3.77
N ASP A 18 -1.58 -12.60 -4.33
CA ASP A 18 -0.99 -13.51 -5.30
C ASP A 18 -0.71 -12.77 -6.61
N ARG A 19 0.55 -12.81 -7.06
CA ARG A 19 1.02 -12.07 -8.23
C ARG A 19 0.26 -12.41 -9.50
N ASP A 20 0.02 -13.69 -9.77
CA ASP A 20 -0.63 -14.14 -11.01
C ASP A 20 -2.13 -13.82 -10.99
N VAL A 21 -2.76 -13.90 -9.82
CA VAL A 21 -4.15 -13.47 -9.63
C VAL A 21 -4.27 -11.96 -9.83
N SER A 22 -3.39 -11.16 -9.20
CA SER A 22 -3.39 -9.70 -9.32
C SER A 22 -3.15 -9.26 -10.77
N GLU A 23 -2.15 -9.82 -11.46
CA GLU A 23 -1.89 -9.49 -12.87
C GLU A 23 -3.07 -9.82 -13.78
N ARG A 24 -3.73 -10.96 -13.57
CA ARG A 24 -4.92 -11.34 -14.33
C ARG A 24 -6.05 -10.36 -14.11
N LEU A 25 -6.39 -10.06 -12.86
CA LEU A 25 -7.47 -9.12 -12.53
C LEU A 25 -7.19 -7.71 -13.05
N THR A 26 -5.96 -7.22 -12.94
CA THR A 26 -5.56 -5.92 -13.51
C THR A 26 -5.69 -5.92 -15.03
N ARG A 27 -5.26 -6.99 -15.71
CA ARG A 27 -5.41 -7.11 -17.17
C ARG A 27 -6.87 -7.13 -17.61
N GLU A 28 -7.72 -7.87 -16.89
CA GLU A 28 -9.15 -7.93 -17.16
C GLU A 28 -9.81 -6.56 -16.95
N ALA A 29 -9.45 -5.84 -15.87
CA ALA A 29 -9.97 -4.52 -15.58
C ALA A 29 -9.51 -3.43 -16.58
N LEU A 30 -8.34 -3.61 -17.21
CA LEU A 30 -7.80 -2.70 -18.23
C LEU A 30 -8.12 -3.16 -19.66
N ALA A 31 -8.98 -4.16 -19.84
CA ALA A 31 -9.32 -4.66 -21.18
C ALA A 31 -9.95 -3.55 -22.05
N GLY A 32 -9.31 -3.24 -23.18
CA GLY A 32 -9.77 -2.22 -24.12
C GLY A 32 -9.29 -0.80 -23.80
N ALA A 33 -8.52 -0.61 -22.72
CA ALA A 33 -7.74 0.60 -22.49
C ALA A 33 -6.44 0.56 -23.32
N ASP A 34 -5.95 1.72 -23.72
CA ASP A 34 -4.68 1.86 -24.43
C ASP A 34 -3.50 1.72 -23.46
N ASP A 35 -3.67 2.17 -22.22
CA ASP A 35 -2.70 2.02 -21.13
C ASP A 35 -3.39 1.98 -19.75
N GLY A 36 -2.63 1.67 -18.70
CA GLY A 36 -3.12 1.77 -17.34
C GLY A 36 -2.04 1.67 -16.27
N GLU A 37 -2.35 2.22 -15.11
CA GLU A 37 -1.44 2.29 -13.97
C GLU A 37 -2.13 1.69 -12.74
N LEU A 38 -1.47 0.72 -12.09
CA LEU A 38 -1.86 0.20 -10.78
C LEU A 38 -0.93 0.79 -9.72
N PHE A 39 -1.52 1.48 -8.75
CA PHE A 39 -0.86 1.99 -7.56
C PHE A 39 -1.26 1.17 -6.35
N LEU A 40 -0.29 0.78 -5.53
CA LEU A 40 -0.51 0.13 -4.24
C LEU A 40 -0.03 1.07 -3.13
N GLU A 41 -0.86 1.29 -2.12
CA GLU A 41 -0.55 2.15 -0.98
C GLU A 41 -0.60 1.35 0.32
N TYR A 42 0.45 1.50 1.12
CA TYR A 42 0.52 1.05 2.50
C TYR A 42 0.93 2.24 3.35
N ARG A 43 0.14 2.58 4.36
CA ARG A 43 0.39 3.72 5.23
C ARG A 43 0.27 3.30 6.68
N GLU A 44 1.35 3.52 7.43
CA GLU A 44 1.34 3.49 8.89
C GLU A 44 1.40 4.92 9.42
N THR A 45 0.54 5.22 10.40
CA THR A 45 0.53 6.49 11.11
C THR A 45 0.63 6.24 12.60
N GLU A 46 1.65 6.83 13.23
CA GLU A 46 1.89 6.78 14.67
C GLU A 46 1.76 8.19 15.26
N GLY A 47 1.12 8.28 16.43
CA GLY A 47 0.94 9.54 17.13
C GLY A 47 0.94 9.37 18.63
N ILE A 48 1.65 10.25 19.34
CA ILE A 48 1.65 10.34 20.80
C ILE A 48 1.35 11.79 21.17
N SER A 49 0.35 12.00 22.05
CA SER A 49 0.11 13.31 22.67
C SER A 49 0.57 13.30 24.12
N LEU A 50 1.28 14.36 24.50
CA LEU A 50 1.81 14.57 25.84
C LEU A 50 1.14 15.80 26.44
N ASP A 51 0.74 15.70 27.70
CA ASP A 51 0.11 16.77 28.47
C ASP A 51 0.61 16.71 29.91
N ASP A 52 1.10 17.84 30.44
CA ASP A 52 1.71 17.95 31.78
C ASP A 52 2.74 16.85 32.13
N GLY A 53 3.62 16.55 31.17
CA GLY A 53 4.66 15.54 31.33
C GLY A 53 4.15 14.08 31.38
N ARG A 54 2.88 13.86 31.05
CA ARG A 54 2.25 12.53 30.97
C ARG A 54 1.74 12.26 29.56
N ILE A 55 1.68 11.00 29.15
CA ILE A 55 1.06 10.61 27.88
C ILE A 55 -0.45 10.70 28.04
N ARG A 56 -1.08 11.55 27.23
CA ARG A 56 -2.53 11.74 27.19
C ARG A 56 -3.20 10.80 26.20
N SER A 57 -2.57 10.54 25.05
CA SER A 57 -3.03 9.55 24.08
C SER A 57 -1.88 8.97 23.28
N ALA A 58 -2.04 7.73 22.85
CA ALA A 58 -1.23 7.10 21.83
C ALA A 58 -2.17 6.47 20.80
N SER A 59 -1.83 6.59 19.52
CA SER A 59 -2.59 6.02 18.41
C SER A 59 -1.64 5.43 17.39
N PHE A 60 -2.02 4.27 16.89
CA PHE A 60 -1.42 3.63 15.74
C PHE A 60 -2.54 3.28 14.76
N ASP A 61 -2.32 3.58 13.49
CA ASP A 61 -3.21 3.18 12.42
C ASP A 61 -2.39 2.65 11.25
N ALA A 62 -2.84 1.55 10.66
CA ALA A 62 -2.26 0.97 9.46
C ALA A 62 -3.37 0.78 8.43
N THR A 63 -3.22 1.44 7.30
CA THR A 63 -4.17 1.38 6.18
C THR A 63 -3.47 0.86 4.93
N ARG A 64 -4.25 0.13 4.13
CA ARG A 64 -3.82 -0.40 2.83
C ARG A 64 -4.87 -0.04 1.79
N GLY A 65 -4.43 0.27 0.59
CA GLY A 65 -5.30 0.61 -0.51
C GLY A 65 -4.65 0.40 -1.86
N PHE A 66 -5.44 0.55 -2.91
CA PHE A 66 -4.94 0.58 -4.27
C PHE A 66 -5.72 1.59 -5.11
N GLY A 67 -5.08 2.09 -6.16
CA GLY A 67 -5.70 2.90 -7.19
C GLY A 67 -5.42 2.28 -8.56
N LEU A 68 -6.44 2.23 -9.42
CA LEU A 68 -6.31 1.75 -10.79
C LEU A 68 -6.77 2.85 -11.75
N ARG A 69 -5.91 3.25 -12.68
CA ARG A 69 -6.24 4.17 -13.78
C ARG A 69 -6.21 3.41 -15.10
N ALA A 70 -7.25 3.56 -15.90
CA ALA A 70 -7.31 3.15 -17.30
C ALA A 70 -7.24 4.40 -18.19
N VAL A 71 -6.46 4.36 -19.26
CA VAL A 71 -6.29 5.45 -20.24
C VAL A 71 -6.73 4.97 -21.60
#